data_AF-A0A956KP44-F1
#
_entry.id   AF-A0A956KP44-F1
#
_cell.length_a   1.000
_cell.length_b   1.000
_cell.length_c   1.000
_cell.angle_alpha   90.00
_cell.angle_beta   90.00
_cell.angle_gamma   90.00
#
_symmetry.space_group_name_H-M   'P 1'
#
loop_
_entity.id
_entity.type
_entity.pdbx_description
1 polymer ?
#
loop_
_entity_poly.entity_id
_entity_poly.type
_entity_poly.pdbx_seq_one_letter_code
_entity_poly.pdbx_strand_id
1 'polypeptide(L)'
;SSSAAFDISGAGECVSTDWPAERNPWLVIDLDQNGYIDGGHELFGSGSVLTSGRHAQNGFLALGELDDNGDGIISVLDRRFGELQVWRDVDGDKQSTPFELSSLADEGVQQIELAYGVAEQCDERGNCGRERASFSFVGAGGQEQVGEVVDVHLSCQ
;
A
#
# COMPACT_ATOMS: atom_id res chain seq x y z
N SER A 1 -16.18 -8.67 -21.36
CA SER A 1 -15.75 -8.75 -19.96
C SER A 1 -15.45 -7.35 -19.51
N SER A 2 -16.16 -6.87 -18.48
CA SER A 2 -15.97 -5.53 -17.92
C SER A 2 -14.70 -5.55 -17.09
N SER A 3 -13.63 -4.88 -17.55
CA SER A 3 -12.48 -4.58 -16.71
C SER A 3 -12.99 -3.67 -15.59
N ALA A 4 -13.11 -4.18 -14.37
CA ALA A 4 -13.34 -3.34 -13.21
C ALA A 4 -12.17 -2.34 -13.07
N ALA A 5 -12.49 -1.19 -12.51
CA ALA A 5 -11.72 0.04 -12.59
C ALA A 5 -11.62 0.60 -11.17
N PHE A 6 -10.41 0.69 -10.62
CA PHE A 6 -10.18 1.34 -9.32
C PHE A 6 -9.47 2.67 -9.53
N ASP A 7 -9.97 3.74 -8.92
CA ASP A 7 -9.36 5.06 -8.99
C ASP A 7 -8.26 5.20 -7.93
N ILE A 8 -7.05 4.78 -8.31
CA ILE A 8 -5.84 4.89 -7.49
C ILE A 8 -5.43 6.37 -7.30
N SER A 9 -5.78 7.23 -8.26
CA SER A 9 -5.39 8.64 -8.22
C SER A 9 -6.28 9.47 -7.31
N GLY A 10 -7.52 9.01 -7.05
CA GLY A 10 -8.57 9.81 -6.42
C GLY A 10 -9.02 11.01 -7.26
N ALA A 11 -8.55 11.12 -8.51
CA ALA A 11 -8.80 12.25 -9.40
C ALA A 11 -9.90 11.97 -10.44
N GLY A 12 -10.44 10.74 -10.49
CA GLY A 12 -11.49 10.33 -11.43
C GLY A 12 -11.06 10.21 -12.90
N GLU A 13 -9.78 10.47 -13.22
CA GLU A 13 -9.27 10.54 -14.60
C GLU A 13 -8.29 9.41 -14.97
N CYS A 14 -7.67 8.72 -14.01
CA CYS A 14 -6.74 7.62 -14.26
C CYS A 14 -7.24 6.33 -13.60
N VAL A 15 -7.89 5.49 -14.41
CA VAL A 15 -8.31 4.15 -14.02
C VAL A 15 -7.20 3.18 -14.41
N SER A 16 -6.50 2.60 -13.44
CA SER A 16 -5.54 1.53 -13.76
C SER A 16 -6.28 0.23 -14.07
N THR A 17 -6.01 -0.34 -15.23
CA THR A 17 -6.47 -1.70 -15.56
C THR A 17 -5.50 -2.77 -15.07
N ASP A 18 -4.23 -2.42 -14.85
CA ASP A 18 -3.24 -3.32 -14.25
C ASP A 18 -3.35 -3.29 -12.73
N TRP A 19 -3.26 -4.47 -12.14
CA TRP A 19 -3.45 -4.70 -10.71
C TRP A 19 -2.32 -5.60 -10.21
N PRO A 20 -1.76 -5.36 -9.01
CA PRO A 20 -0.85 -6.31 -8.40
C PRO A 20 -1.51 -7.69 -8.33
N ALA A 21 -0.75 -8.73 -8.70
CA ALA A 21 -1.23 -10.10 -8.52
C ALA A 21 -1.44 -10.40 -7.03
N GLU A 22 -2.28 -11.39 -6.70
CA GLU A 22 -2.56 -11.86 -5.32
C GLU A 22 -1.31 -12.01 -4.42
N ARG A 23 -0.17 -12.38 -5.01
CA ARG A 23 1.11 -12.55 -4.30
C ARG A 23 1.78 -11.24 -3.86
N ASN A 24 1.34 -10.10 -4.38
CA ASN A 24 1.85 -8.76 -4.12
C ASN A 24 0.67 -7.88 -3.63
N PRO A 25 0.22 -8.02 -2.38
CA PRO A 25 -0.88 -7.22 -1.85
C PRO A 25 -0.57 -5.72 -1.85
N TRP A 26 -1.63 -4.91 -1.82
CA TRP A 26 -1.53 -3.50 -1.48
C TRP A 26 -1.38 -3.31 0.02
N LEU A 27 -0.59 -2.32 0.43
CA LEU A 27 -0.65 -1.75 1.77
C LEU A 27 -1.73 -0.66 1.77
N VAL A 28 -2.67 -0.73 2.72
CA VAL A 28 -3.87 0.12 2.74
C VAL A 28 -4.21 0.59 4.15
N ILE A 29 -5.08 1.59 4.24
CA ILE A 29 -5.69 2.06 5.49
C ILE A 29 -7.12 2.51 5.22
N ASP A 30 -8.09 1.86 5.88
CA ASP A 30 -9.50 2.26 5.85
C ASP A 30 -9.68 3.54 6.70
N LEU A 31 -9.82 4.69 6.04
CA LEU A 31 -9.83 5.99 6.70
C LEU A 31 -11.21 6.35 7.25
N ASP A 32 -12.28 5.86 6.63
CA ASP A 32 -13.66 6.15 7.02
C ASP A 32 -14.30 5.04 7.88
N GLN A 33 -13.60 3.93 8.06
CA GLN A 33 -13.97 2.75 8.86
C GLN A 33 -15.21 2.04 8.33
N ASN A 34 -15.43 2.04 7.02
CA ASN A 34 -16.56 1.39 6.39
C ASN A 34 -16.32 -0.13 6.12
N GLY A 35 -15.09 -0.60 6.26
CA GLY A 35 -14.66 -1.99 6.06
C GLY A 35 -14.25 -2.32 4.62
N TYR A 36 -14.17 -1.33 3.75
CA TYR A 36 -13.79 -1.43 2.34
C TYR A 36 -12.64 -0.45 2.09
N ILE A 37 -11.88 -0.71 1.02
CA ILE A 37 -10.94 0.25 0.46
C ILE A 37 -11.55 0.70 -0.86
N ASP A 38 -12.09 1.91 -0.87
CA ASP A 38 -12.96 2.36 -1.96
C ASP A 38 -12.44 3.61 -2.70
N GLY A 39 -11.30 4.16 -2.27
CA GLY A 39 -10.62 5.21 -3.02
C GLY A 39 -9.10 5.21 -2.86
N GLY A 40 -8.39 5.78 -3.83
CA GLY A 40 -6.93 5.91 -3.81
C GLY A 40 -6.34 6.71 -2.64
N HIS A 41 -7.18 7.45 -1.90
CA HIS A 41 -6.78 8.14 -0.67
C HIS A 41 -6.55 7.19 0.51
N GLU A 42 -7.05 5.96 0.42
CA GLU A 42 -6.89 4.86 1.38
C GLU A 42 -5.75 3.90 0.97
N LEU A 43 -5.16 4.13 -0.20
CA LEU A 43 -3.86 3.59 -0.59
C LEU A 43 -2.75 4.57 -0.15
N PHE A 44 -1.52 4.09 -0.14
CA PHE A 44 -0.33 4.92 0.04
C PHE A 44 0.28 5.27 -1.32
N GLY A 45 0.15 6.53 -1.74
CA GLY A 45 0.63 7.00 -3.03
C GLY A 45 0.17 8.42 -3.35
N SER A 46 0.09 8.77 -4.63
CA SER A 46 -0.34 10.12 -5.06
C SER A 46 -1.78 10.47 -4.67
N GLY A 47 -2.64 9.47 -4.44
CA GLY A 47 -4.00 9.66 -3.96
C GLY A 47 -4.08 10.10 -2.49
N SER A 48 -3.04 9.85 -1.70
CA SER A 48 -3.02 10.18 -0.27
C SER A 48 -2.85 11.69 -0.04
N VAL A 49 -3.58 12.23 0.94
CA VAL A 49 -3.47 13.62 1.37
C VAL A 49 -2.70 13.69 2.69
N LEU A 50 -1.57 14.40 2.68
CA LEU A 50 -0.73 14.61 3.87
C LEU A 50 -1.40 15.57 4.86
N THR A 51 -0.94 15.61 6.12
CA THR A 51 -1.41 16.58 7.14
C THR A 51 -1.24 18.03 6.68
N SER A 52 -0.29 18.30 5.77
CA SER A 52 -0.13 19.61 5.12
C SER A 52 -1.28 20.03 4.19
N GLY A 53 -2.23 19.13 3.91
CA GLY A 53 -3.31 19.31 2.93
C GLY A 53 -2.88 19.13 1.47
N ARG A 54 -1.62 18.74 1.22
CA ARG A 54 -1.09 18.45 -0.11
C ARG A 54 -1.12 16.96 -0.38
N HIS A 55 -1.22 16.59 -1.64
CA HIS A 55 -1.01 15.21 -2.06
C HIS A 55 0.42 14.75 -1.79
N ALA A 56 0.57 13.48 -1.42
CA ALA A 56 1.88 12.86 -1.25
C ALA A 56 2.60 12.74 -2.61
N GLN A 57 3.92 12.90 -2.61
CA GLN A 57 4.73 12.74 -3.82
C GLN A 57 5.06 11.26 -4.12
N ASN A 58 5.00 10.41 -3.09
CA ASN A 58 5.18 8.95 -3.17
C ASN A 58 4.53 8.30 -1.93
N GLY A 59 4.34 6.98 -1.98
CA GLY A 59 3.70 6.20 -0.94
C GLY A 59 4.43 6.21 0.40
N PHE A 60 5.77 6.30 0.41
CA PHE A 60 6.54 6.38 1.66
C PHE A 60 6.34 7.69 2.41
N LEU A 61 6.19 8.81 1.68
CA LEU A 61 5.84 10.08 2.30
C LEU A 61 4.43 10.07 2.87
N ALA A 62 3.49 9.37 2.24
CA ALA A 62 2.15 9.17 2.80
C ALA A 62 2.21 8.29 4.06
N LEU A 63 2.93 7.17 3.99
CA LEU A 63 3.08 6.24 5.10
C LEU A 63 3.80 6.88 6.30
N GLY A 64 4.77 7.74 6.05
CA GLY A 64 5.50 8.46 7.09
C GLY A 64 4.67 9.45 7.92
N GLU A 65 3.45 9.79 7.50
CA GLU A 65 2.50 10.56 8.33
C GLU A 65 1.99 9.74 9.53
N LEU A 66 2.21 8.42 9.53
CA LEU A 66 1.83 7.51 10.60
C LEU A 66 2.96 7.24 11.61
N ASP A 67 4.20 7.67 11.33
CA ASP A 67 5.34 7.57 12.26
C ASP A 67 5.19 8.65 13.34
N ASP A 68 4.57 8.30 14.46
CA ASP A 68 4.26 9.28 15.50
C ASP A 68 5.39 9.44 16.52
N ASN A 69 6.35 8.52 16.51
CA ASN A 69 7.50 8.55 17.40
C ASN A 69 8.75 9.18 16.73
N GLY A 70 8.76 9.29 15.40
CA GLY A 70 9.79 9.93 14.59
C GLY A 70 11.07 9.11 14.40
N ASP A 71 11.01 7.78 14.53
CA ASP A 71 12.17 6.90 14.41
C ASP A 71 12.47 6.46 12.96
N GLY A 72 11.60 6.82 12.02
CA GLY A 72 11.72 6.47 10.60
C GLY A 72 11.21 5.08 10.27
N ILE A 73 10.47 4.45 11.17
CA ILE A 73 9.95 3.09 11.05
C ILE A 73 8.46 3.10 11.40
N ILE A 74 7.66 2.40 10.62
CA ILE A 74 6.27 2.09 10.99
C ILE A 74 6.24 0.74 11.69
N SER A 75 5.87 0.72 12.96
CA SER A 75 5.87 -0.46 13.82
C SER A 75 4.75 -0.41 14.86
N VAL A 76 4.62 -1.46 15.68
CA VAL A 76 3.68 -1.51 16.81
C VAL A 76 3.86 -0.39 17.85
N LEU A 77 4.97 0.36 17.78
CA LEU A 77 5.19 1.54 18.62
C LEU A 77 4.40 2.76 18.13
N ASP A 78 3.90 2.73 16.89
CA ASP A 78 3.08 3.78 16.32
C ASP A 78 1.60 3.58 16.63
N ARG A 79 0.93 4.65 17.04
CA ARG A 79 -0.47 4.65 17.49
C ARG A 79 -1.42 4.08 16.45
N ARG A 80 -1.14 4.30 15.17
CA ARG A 80 -2.00 3.93 14.04
C ARG A 80 -1.54 2.66 13.33
N PHE A 81 -0.50 1.97 13.81
CA PHE A 81 -0.01 0.74 13.19
C PHE A 81 -1.10 -0.34 13.06
N GLY A 82 -1.96 -0.46 14.07
CA GLY A 82 -3.06 -1.42 14.06
C GLY A 82 -4.19 -1.11 13.06
N GLU A 83 -4.18 0.06 12.44
CA GLU A 83 -5.12 0.45 11.38
C GLU A 83 -4.63 0.01 9.99
N LEU A 84 -3.34 -0.35 9.86
CA LEU A 84 -2.76 -0.78 8.59
C LEU A 84 -3.18 -2.20 8.24
N GLN A 85 -3.52 -2.38 6.97
CA GLN A 85 -3.98 -3.65 6.44
C GLN A 85 -3.25 -3.97 5.13
N VAL A 86 -3.28 -5.25 4.76
CA VAL A 86 -2.99 -5.70 3.40
C VAL A 86 -4.29 -5.99 2.67
N TRP A 87 -4.39 -5.54 1.42
CA TRP A 87 -5.47 -5.91 0.52
C TRP A 87 -4.95 -6.88 -0.54
N ARG A 88 -5.47 -8.12 -0.50
CA ARG A 88 -5.29 -9.12 -1.55
C ARG A 88 -6.58 -9.27 -2.33
N ASP A 89 -6.59 -8.74 -3.54
CA ASP A 89 -7.66 -8.98 -4.50
C ASP A 89 -7.61 -10.47 -4.95
N VAL A 90 -8.40 -11.32 -4.29
CA VAL A 90 -8.35 -12.78 -4.45
C VAL A 90 -9.21 -13.24 -5.61
N ASP A 91 -10.26 -12.49 -5.95
CA ASP A 91 -11.16 -12.82 -7.05
C ASP A 91 -10.91 -12.00 -8.33
N GLY A 92 -10.03 -11.00 -8.25
CA GLY A 92 -9.54 -10.20 -9.38
C GLY A 92 -10.54 -9.15 -9.84
N ASP A 93 -11.49 -8.77 -8.99
CA ASP A 93 -12.56 -7.82 -9.31
C ASP A 93 -12.22 -6.36 -8.95
N LYS A 94 -11.08 -6.15 -8.26
CA LYS A 94 -10.57 -4.83 -7.84
C LYS A 94 -11.52 -4.06 -6.91
N GLN A 95 -12.39 -4.76 -6.20
CA GLN A 95 -13.25 -4.20 -5.17
C GLN A 95 -12.86 -4.83 -3.83
N SER A 96 -12.23 -4.04 -2.97
CA SER A 96 -11.85 -4.52 -1.65
C SER A 96 -13.09 -4.95 -0.88
N THR A 97 -13.06 -6.13 -0.27
CA THR A 97 -14.07 -6.56 0.70
C THR A 97 -13.40 -6.95 2.03
N PRO A 98 -14.13 -6.99 3.15
CA PRO A 98 -13.57 -7.43 4.43
C PRO A 98 -12.88 -8.81 4.40
N PHE A 99 -13.25 -9.68 3.44
CA PHE A 99 -12.64 -11.01 3.31
C PHE A 99 -11.28 -10.99 2.59
N GLU A 100 -10.96 -9.89 1.93
CA GLU A 100 -9.71 -9.65 1.19
C GLU A 100 -8.68 -8.85 1.99
N LEU A 101 -9.12 -8.32 3.13
CA LEU A 101 -8.31 -7.51 4.04
C LEU A 101 -7.75 -8.37 5.16
N SER A 102 -6.49 -8.14 5.50
CA SER A 102 -5.84 -8.76 6.67
C SER A 102 -5.00 -7.72 7.38
N SER A 103 -4.94 -7.78 8.72
CA SER A 103 -4.12 -6.82 9.47
C SER A 103 -2.63 -7.12 9.28
N LEU A 104 -1.76 -6.11 9.42
CA LEU A 104 -0.31 -6.33 9.42
C LEU A 104 0.13 -7.34 10.49
N ALA A 105 -0.55 -7.37 11.63
CA ALA A 105 -0.29 -8.31 12.71
C ALA A 105 -0.61 -9.76 12.31
N ASP A 106 -1.73 -9.99 11.61
CA ASP A 106 -2.10 -11.33 11.11
C ASP A 106 -1.11 -11.84 10.04
N GLU A 107 -0.52 -10.91 9.28
CA GLU A 107 0.57 -11.17 8.33
C GLU A 107 1.95 -11.33 8.99
N GLY A 108 2.03 -11.12 10.30
CA GLY A 108 3.27 -11.19 11.07
C GLY A 108 4.24 -10.05 10.81
N VAL A 109 3.84 -8.97 10.13
CA VAL A 109 4.69 -7.79 9.87
C VAL A 109 5.04 -7.12 11.19
N GLN A 110 6.33 -6.89 11.40
CA GLN A 110 6.87 -6.29 12.62
C GLN A 110 7.16 -4.80 12.43
N GLN A 111 7.77 -4.46 11.29
CA GLN A 111 8.15 -3.09 10.97
C GLN A 111 8.29 -2.86 9.47
N ILE A 112 8.03 -1.63 9.03
CA ILE A 112 8.25 -1.15 7.66
C ILE A 112 9.18 0.06 7.72
N GLU A 113 10.29 0.02 6.98
CA GLU A 113 11.23 1.14 6.90
C GLU A 113 10.66 2.27 6.04
N LEU A 114 10.78 3.52 6.51
CA LEU A 114 10.43 4.71 5.71
C LEU A 114 11.58 5.24 4.86
N ALA A 115 12.81 4.86 5.19
CA ALA A 115 13.98 5.19 4.38
C ALA A 115 13.99 4.34 3.11
N TYR A 116 13.59 4.93 1.98
CA TYR A 116 13.54 4.25 0.69
C TYR A 116 14.73 4.60 -0.21
N GLY A 117 15.13 3.63 -1.03
CA GLY A 117 15.97 3.83 -2.21
C GLY A 117 15.12 4.07 -3.46
N VAL A 118 15.68 4.76 -4.46
CA VAL A 118 15.05 4.91 -5.78
C VAL A 118 15.70 3.94 -6.74
N ALA A 119 14.95 2.94 -7.19
CA ALA A 119 15.38 1.93 -8.16
C ALA A 119 14.20 1.56 -9.05
N GLU A 120 14.05 2.30 -10.14
CA GLU A 120 12.98 2.11 -11.10
C GLU A 120 13.13 0.81 -11.89
N GLN A 121 12.08 0.00 -11.87
CA GLN A 121 11.96 -1.20 -12.68
C GLN A 121 10.56 -1.22 -13.29
N CYS A 122 10.51 -1.22 -14.61
CA CYS A 122 9.26 -1.21 -15.35
C CYS A 122 9.01 -2.55 -16.05
N ASP A 123 7.74 -2.94 -16.15
CA ASP A 123 7.32 -4.06 -16.99
C ASP A 123 7.07 -3.61 -18.45
N GLU A 124 6.78 -4.56 -19.34
CA GLU A 124 6.52 -4.29 -20.76
C GLU A 124 5.25 -3.45 -21.01
N ARG A 125 4.37 -3.33 -20.00
CA ARG A 125 3.13 -2.54 -20.08
C ARG A 125 3.34 -1.10 -19.61
N GLY A 126 4.51 -0.77 -19.07
CA GLY A 126 4.86 0.56 -18.59
C GLY A 126 4.53 0.80 -17.12
N ASN A 127 4.19 -0.24 -16.35
CA ASN A 127 4.04 -0.12 -14.91
C ASN A 127 5.42 -0.18 -14.25
N CYS A 128 5.73 0.76 -13.38
CA CYS A 128 7.06 0.91 -12.80
C CYS A 128 7.01 0.88 -11.28
N GLY A 129 7.78 -0.01 -10.66
CA GLY A 129 8.10 0.09 -9.22
C GLY A 129 9.34 0.95 -9.03
N ARG A 130 9.25 2.05 -8.27
CA ARG A 130 10.28 3.10 -8.24
C ARG A 130 10.95 3.25 -6.87
N GLU A 131 10.22 3.70 -5.86
CA GLU A 131 10.72 3.78 -4.49
C GLU A 131 10.59 2.40 -3.82
N ARG A 132 11.63 2.00 -3.07
CA ARG A 132 11.70 0.68 -2.44
C ARG A 132 12.26 0.78 -1.04
N ALA A 133 11.63 0.11 -0.08
CA ALA A 133 12.14 -0.06 1.27
C ALA A 133 11.87 -1.47 1.77
N SER A 134 12.61 -1.89 2.80
CA SER A 134 12.40 -3.20 3.42
C SER A 134 11.31 -3.16 4.50
N PHE A 135 10.68 -4.30 4.72
CA PHE A 135 9.92 -4.57 5.94
C PHE A 135 10.37 -5.90 6.52
N SER A 136 10.20 -6.10 7.83
CA SER A 136 10.42 -7.41 8.46
C SER A 136 9.11 -8.04 8.91
N PHE A 137 9.03 -9.36 8.84
CA PHE A 137 7.87 -10.13 9.24
C PHE A 137 8.26 -11.51 9.78
N VAL A 138 7.42 -12.07 10.64
CA VAL A 138 7.58 -13.43 11.16
C VAL A 138 6.61 -14.35 10.44
N GLY A 139 7.12 -15.14 9.49
CA GLY A 139 6.29 -16.09 8.74
C GLY A 139 5.91 -17.34 9.56
N ALA A 140 5.14 -18.24 8.95
CA ALA A 140 4.65 -19.47 9.60
C ALA A 140 5.74 -20.38 10.22
N GLY A 141 7.00 -20.26 9.76
CA GLY A 141 8.14 -20.97 10.34
C GLY A 141 8.69 -20.36 11.64
N GLY A 142 8.13 -19.24 12.11
CA GLY A 142 8.56 -18.52 13.31
C GLY A 142 9.92 -17.83 13.18
N GLN A 143 10.49 -17.80 11.97
CA GLN A 143 11.72 -17.08 11.66
C GLN A 143 11.37 -15.70 11.11
N GLU A 144 12.14 -14.70 11.53
CA GLU A 144 12.10 -13.38 10.93
C GLU A 144 12.61 -13.45 9.49
N GLN A 145 11.89 -12.77 8.61
CA GLN A 145 12.15 -12.65 7.19
C GLN A 145 12.05 -11.18 6.80
N VAL A 146 12.66 -10.84 5.67
CA VAL A 146 12.64 -9.50 5.10
C VAL A 146 11.89 -9.56 3.77
N GLY A 147 10.93 -8.65 3.60
CA GLY A 147 10.27 -8.38 2.34
C GLY A 147 10.57 -6.97 1.83
N GLU A 148 9.96 -6.61 0.71
CA GLU A 148 10.10 -5.29 0.08
C GLU A 148 8.72 -4.64 -0.06
N VAL A 149 8.62 -3.37 0.34
CA VAL A 149 7.53 -2.47 -0.03
C VAL A 149 8.00 -1.66 -1.22
N VAL A 150 7.13 -1.52 -2.24
CA VAL A 150 7.44 -0.83 -3.48
C VAL A 150 6.35 0.19 -3.76
N ASP A 151 6.73 1.44 -4.02
CA ASP A 151 5.82 2.41 -4.62
C ASP A 151 5.72 2.14 -6.12
N VAL A 152 4.49 1.91 -6.58
CA VAL A 152 4.19 1.50 -7.95
C VAL A 152 3.48 2.62 -8.71
N HIS A 153 4.08 3.01 -9.82
CA HIS A 153 3.53 3.91 -10.81
C HIS A 153 2.87 3.09 -11.90
N LEU A 154 1.55 3.01 -11.86
CA LEU A 154 0.78 2.31 -12.89
C LEU A 154 0.50 3.25 -14.05
N SER A 155 0.73 2.76 -15.26
CA SER A 155 0.43 3.54 -16.45
C SER A 155 -1.08 3.66 -16.64
N CYS A 156 -1.59 4.88 -16.87
CA CYS A 156 -2.98 5.04 -17.30
C CYS A 156 -3.10 4.44 -18.70
N GLN A 157 -3.97 3.43 -18.88
CA GLN A 157 -4.28 2.82 -20.17
C GLN A 157 -5.70 3.11 -20.62
#